data_AF-A0A7K0YAN0-F1
#
_entry.id   AF-A0A7K0YAN0-F1
#
_cell.length_a   1.000
_cell.length_b   1.000
_cell.length_c   1.000
_cell.angle_alpha   90.00
_cell.angle_beta   90.00
_cell.angle_gamma   90.00
#
_symmetry.space_group_name_H-M   'P 1'
#
loop_
_entity.id
_entity.type
_entity.pdbx_description
1 polymer ?
#
loop_
_entity_poly.entity_id
_entity_poly.type
_entity_poly.pdbx_seq_one_letter_code
_entity_poly.pdbx_strand_id
1 'polypeptide(L)' 'MIRFRVKEQDRKPDPEPIETNAPLAVIVFTAMWAVALLLILLFGQTLSKPLPDWWALTCVFGIGLGIYGYLKVRGS' A
#
# COMPACT_ATOMS: atom_id res chain seq x y z
N MET A 1 7.64 -25.27 -39.88
CA MET A 1 7.36 -24.83 -38.49
C MET A 1 8.59 -24.07 -37.99
N ILE A 2 8.55 -22.73 -37.98
CA ILE A 2 9.73 -21.90 -37.69
C ILE A 2 9.84 -21.73 -36.18
N ARG A 3 10.93 -22.23 -35.58
CA ARG A 3 11.26 -21.98 -34.18
C ARG A 3 12.08 -20.71 -34.08
N PHE A 4 11.46 -19.63 -33.61
CA PHE A 4 12.15 -18.41 -33.23
C PHE A 4 12.86 -18.63 -31.88
N ARG A 5 14.13 -19.04 -31.92
CA ARG A 5 15.02 -18.87 -30.77
C ARG A 5 15.47 -17.41 -30.75
N VAL A 6 14.93 -16.63 -29.83
CA VAL A 6 15.55 -15.37 -29.43
C VAL A 6 16.89 -15.72 -28.76
N LYS A 7 17.99 -15.12 -29.21
CA LYS A 7 19.30 -15.25 -28.57
C LYS A 7 19.20 -14.59 -27.19
N GLU A 8 19.45 -15.34 -26.12
CA GLU A 8 19.55 -14.86 -24.72
C GLU A 8 20.49 -13.64 -24.57
N GLN A 9 21.36 -13.41 -25.55
CA GLN A 9 22.33 -12.31 -25.61
C GLN A 9 21.71 -10.91 -25.82
N ASP A 10 20.46 -10.82 -26.27
CA ASP A 10 19.70 -9.55 -26.40
C ASP A 10 18.79 -9.27 -25.18
N ARG A 11 18.78 -10.18 -24.19
CA ARG A 11 18.19 -9.85 -22.89
C ARG A 11 19.08 -8.79 -22.26
N LYS A 12 18.58 -7.56 -22.27
CA LYS A 12 19.06 -6.50 -21.37
C LYS A 12 19.12 -7.11 -19.96
N PRO A 13 20.26 -7.00 -19.25
CA PRO A 13 20.35 -7.49 -17.88
C PRO A 13 19.14 -6.96 -17.12
N ASP A 14 18.42 -7.87 -16.45
CA ASP A 14 17.26 -7.50 -15.65
C ASP A 14 17.69 -6.31 -14.79
N PRO A 15 16.96 -5.17 -14.86
CA PRO A 15 17.35 -4.00 -14.10
C PRO A 15 17.53 -4.42 -12.66
N GLU A 16 18.67 -4.03 -12.09
CA GLU A 16 19.02 -4.27 -10.69
C GLU A 16 17.78 -3.93 -9.85
N PRO A 17 17.34 -4.83 -8.94
CA PRO A 17 16.13 -4.60 -8.17
C PRO A 17 16.20 -3.19 -7.61
N ILE A 18 15.31 -2.31 -8.09
CA ILE A 18 15.26 -0.96 -7.54
C ILE A 18 14.88 -1.16 -6.10
N GLU A 19 15.82 -0.87 -5.19
CA GLU A 19 15.67 -0.82 -3.74
C GLU A 19 14.65 0.27 -3.37
N THR A 20 13.43 0.11 -3.86
CA THR A 20 12.28 0.88 -3.46
C THR A 20 11.90 0.29 -2.12
N ASN A 21 11.98 1.10 -1.07
CA ASN A 21 11.53 0.74 0.27
C ASN A 21 9.99 0.61 0.30
N ALA A 22 9.44 -0.31 -0.49
CA ALA A 22 8.06 -0.76 -0.49
C ALA A 22 7.55 -1.05 0.93
N PRO A 23 8.31 -1.69 1.85
CA PRO A 23 7.86 -1.84 3.23
C PRO A 23 7.62 -0.51 3.93
N LEU A 24 8.48 0.49 3.69
CA LEU A 24 8.42 1.78 4.35
C LEU A 24 7.21 2.58 3.86
N ALA A 25 6.97 2.60 2.55
CA ALA A 25 5.78 3.24 1.96
C ALA A 25 4.48 2.66 2.53
N VAL A 26 4.44 1.33 2.66
CA VAL A 26 3.31 0.61 3.24
C VAL A 26 3.09 0.96 4.71
N ILE A 27 4.15 0.95 5.53
CA ILE A 27 4.06 1.26 6.95
C ILE A 27 3.60 2.70 7.15
N VAL A 28 4.14 3.66 6.41
CA VAL A 28 3.77 5.07 6.49
C VAL A 28 2.29 5.26 6.16
N PHE A 29 1.80 4.64 5.08
CA PHE A 29 0.40 4.73 4.70
C PHE A 29 -0.51 4.10 5.77
N THR A 30 -0.15 2.91 6.27
CA THR A 30 -0.89 2.22 7.34
C THR A 30 -0.96 3.06 8.61
N ALA A 31 0.16 3.62 9.04
CA ALA A 31 0.25 4.46 10.23
C ALA A 31 -0.58 5.74 10.07
N MET A 32 -0.52 6.37 8.89
CA MET A 32 -1.32 7.56 8.57
C MET A 32 -2.83 7.27 8.71
N TRP A 33 -3.31 6.14 8.17
CA TRP A 33 -4.72 5.76 8.29
C TRP A 33 -5.14 5.32 9.69
N ALA A 34 -4.27 4.62 10.42
CA ALA A 34 -4.51 4.28 11.81
C ALA A 34 -4.68 5.53 12.68
N VAL A 35 -3.81 6.53 12.49
CA VAL A 35 -3.91 7.83 13.18
C VAL A 35 -5.20 8.55 12.79
N ALA A 36 -5.55 8.59 11.50
CA ALA A 36 -6.80 9.21 11.05
C ALA A 36 -8.04 8.54 11.68
N LEU A 37 -8.08 7.21 11.75
CA LEU A 37 -9.17 6.46 12.38
C LEU A 37 -9.25 6.76 13.89
N LEU A 38 -8.09 6.83 14.57
CA LEU A 38 -8.01 7.24 15.97
C LEU A 38 -8.57 8.64 16.19
N LEU A 39 -8.22 9.60 15.33
CA LEU A 39 -8.75 10.96 15.42
C LEU A 39 -10.27 11.00 15.20
N ILE A 40 -10.81 10.19 14.29
CA ILE A 40 -12.26 10.10 14.07
C ILE A 40 -12.97 9.46 15.27
N LEU A 41 -12.40 8.43 15.88
CA LEU A 41 -13.00 7.80 17.07
C LEU A 41 -12.97 8.73 18.30
N LEU A 42 -11.87 9.47 18.49
CA LEU A 42 -11.69 10.35 19.64
C LEU A 42 -12.43 11.67 19.49
N PHE A 43 -12.40 12.27 18.29
CA PHE A 43 -12.90 13.61 18.03
C PHE A 43 -14.17 13.65 17.17
N GLY A 44 -14.51 12.57 16.46
CA GLY A 44 -15.65 12.57 15.52
C GLY A 44 -17.00 12.84 16.19
N GLN A 45 -17.14 12.52 17.48
CA GLN A 45 -18.35 12.82 18.27
C GLN A 45 -18.35 14.26 18.85
N THR A 46 -17.18 14.90 18.94
CA THR A 46 -17.02 16.27 19.44
C THR A 46 -17.10 17.32 18.34
N LEU A 47 -17.03 16.92 17.07
CA LEU A 47 -17.26 17.85 15.97
C LEU A 47 -18.75 18.24 15.90
N SER A 48 -19.03 19.54 15.94
CA SER A 48 -20.39 20.09 15.76
C SER A 48 -21.03 19.77 14.39
N LYS A 49 -20.25 19.21 13.46
CA LYS A 49 -20.72 18.70 12.18
C LYS A 49 -20.27 17.24 12.06
N PRO A 50 -21.20 16.28 11.92
CA PRO A 50 -20.82 14.88 11.82
C PRO A 50 -19.93 14.67 10.61
N LEU A 51 -18.81 13.95 10.79
CA LEU A 51 -18.03 13.51 9.64
C LEU A 51 -18.90 12.58 8.79
N PRO A 52 -18.79 12.65 7.46
CA PRO A 52 -19.49 11.72 6.60
C PRO A 52 -19.10 10.27 6.91
N ASP A 53 -20.09 9.37 6.98
CA ASP A 53 -19.87 7.95 7.34
C ASP A 53 -18.87 7.22 6.41
N TRP A 54 -18.70 7.71 5.19
CA TRP A 54 -17.75 7.14 4.21
C TRP A 54 -16.29 7.31 4.62
N TRP A 55 -15.96 8.26 5.51
CA TRP A 55 -14.59 8.48 6.00
C TRP A 55 -14.06 7.31 6.82
N ALA A 56 -14.93 6.67 7.62
CA ALA A 56 -14.58 5.47 8.37
C ALA A 56 -14.24 4.32 7.42
N LEU A 57 -15.03 4.15 6.36
CA LEU A 57 -14.75 3.18 5.29
C LEU A 57 -13.41 3.45 4.61
N THR A 58 -13.08 4.71 4.28
CA THR A 58 -11.78 5.06 3.68
C THR A 58 -10.61 4.67 4.59
N CYS A 59 -10.75 4.86 5.91
CA CYS A 59 -9.74 4.43 6.87
C CYS A 59 -9.57 2.91 6.90
N VAL A 60 -10.67 2.15 6.85
CA VAL A 60 -10.64 0.68 6.80
C VAL A 60 -9.95 0.18 5.52
N PHE A 61 -10.28 0.76 4.36
CA PHE A 61 -9.62 0.42 3.10
C PHE A 61 -8.13 0.79 3.11
N GLY A 62 -7.78 1.93 3.69
CA GLY A 62 -6.38 2.37 3.86
C GLY A 62 -5.56 1.42 4.73
N ILE A 63 -6.12 0.97 5.85
CA ILE A 63 -5.49 -0.04 6.72
C ILE A 63 -5.39 -1.39 6.00
N GLY A 64 -6.44 -1.81 5.30
CA GLY A 64 -6.46 -3.08 4.56
C GLY A 64 -5.42 -3.15 3.44
N LEU A 65 -5.29 -2.08 2.64
CA LEU A 65 -4.25 -1.96 1.61
C LEU A 65 -2.85 -1.92 2.22
N GLY A 66 -2.70 -1.27 3.38
CA GLY A 66 -1.47 -1.27 4.17
C GLY A 66 -1.06 -2.67 4.61
N ILE A 67 -1.97 -3.43 5.22
CA ILE A 67 -1.70 -4.82 5.64
C ILE A 67 -1.36 -5.69 4.42
N TYR A 68 -2.07 -5.54 3.31
CA TYR A 68 -1.80 -6.28 2.08
C TYR A 68 -0.39 -5.99 1.53
N GLY A 69 0.03 -4.73 1.53
CA GLY A 69 1.39 -4.34 1.13
C GLY A 69 2.46 -4.94 2.05
N TYR A 70 2.19 -5.03 3.35
CA TYR A 70 3.15 -5.52 4.33
C TYR A 70 3.32 -7.04 4.19
N LEU A 71 2.21 -7.75 4.01
CA LEU A 71 2.21 -9.19 3.74
C LEU A 71 2.93 -9.53 2.42
N LYS A 72 2.76 -8.70 1.38
CA LYS A 72 3.44 -8.88 0.10
C LYS A 72 4.97 -8.69 0.22
N VAL A 73 5.41 -7.69 1.00
CA VAL A 73 6.85 -7.45 1.21
C VAL A 73 7.48 -8.53 2.09
N ARG A 74 6.79 -8.99 3.13
CA ARG A 74 7.36 -9.97 4.06
C ARG A 74 7.44 -11.40 3.49
N GLY A 75 6.75 -11.65 2.37
CA GLY A 75 6.71 -12.95 1.68
C GLY A 75 7.62 -13.06 0.45
N SER A 76 8.46 -12.06 0.16
CA SER A 76 9.46 -12.08 -0.92
C SER A 76 10.87 -12.22 -0.36
#